data_AF-A0A6N7ES41-F1
#
_entry.id   AF-A0A6N7ES41-F1
#
_cell.length_a   1.000
_cell.length_b   1.000
_cell.length_c   1.000
_cell.angle_alpha   90.00
_cell.angle_beta   90.00
_cell.angle_gamma   90.00
#
_symmetry.space_group_name_H-M   'P 1'
#
loop_
_entity.id
_entity.type
_entity.pdbx_description
1 polymer ?
#
loop_
_entity_poly.entity_id
_entity_poly.type
_entity_poly.pdbx_seq_one_letter_code
_entity_poly.pdbx_strand_id
1 'polypeptide(L)'
;MDLSSDKVIAYADADTRQKFIKKTYFHLALAIALFAMLETIMLQMGLGHLAVSVLSTIGVFGWLGVLLAYGFISHIVHKKAHESVTGQQQYIWWGIGIFAEAIIFLPIIAMALYYTPADANVLSHAAVITIAMVVGLTAVVLFTGKDFSFLRPALTIGFFVAIGLIIASALFGFTLGLVFSGAMIIFASAAILYETSKIQHHYHESQHVGASLALFASVGLLFWYVIQFVMAFTGGE
;
A
#
# COMPACT_ATOMS: atom_id res chain seq x y z
N MET A 1 29.98 -9.78 11.12
CA MET A 1 28.52 -9.68 11.34
C MET A 1 28.34 -9.91 12.81
N ASP A 2 28.05 -8.86 13.57
CA ASP A 2 27.83 -9.00 15.01
C ASP A 2 26.49 -9.74 15.19
N LEU A 3 26.58 -10.98 15.67
CA LEU A 3 25.42 -11.83 15.98
C LEU A 3 24.85 -11.50 17.37
N SER A 4 25.39 -10.49 18.07
CA SER A 4 24.85 -10.02 19.33
C SER A 4 23.76 -8.96 19.09
N SER A 5 22.51 -9.33 19.41
CA SER A 5 21.35 -8.44 19.60
C SER A 5 20.40 -8.19 18.41
N ASP A 6 19.98 -9.19 17.63
CA ASP A 6 18.73 -9.05 16.85
C ASP A 6 17.51 -9.19 17.77
N LYS A 7 17.26 -8.18 18.60
CA LYS A 7 16.14 -8.15 19.55
C LYS A 7 14.88 -7.62 18.89
N VAL A 8 13.73 -8.02 19.43
CA VAL A 8 12.46 -7.35 19.14
C VAL A 8 12.56 -5.90 19.60
N ILE A 9 12.16 -4.97 18.75
CA ILE A 9 12.35 -3.53 18.92
C ILE A 9 11.69 -2.97 20.19
N ALA A 10 10.64 -3.64 20.69
CA ALA A 10 10.00 -3.29 21.96
C ALA A 10 10.94 -3.39 23.17
N TYR A 11 11.95 -4.26 23.11
CA TYR A 11 12.91 -4.51 24.19
C TYR A 11 14.28 -3.84 23.96
N ALA A 12 14.44 -3.11 22.85
CA ALA A 12 15.65 -2.36 22.56
C ALA A 12 15.70 -1.04 23.35
N ASP A 13 16.90 -0.49 23.55
CA ASP A 13 17.07 0.82 24.16
C ASP A 13 16.51 1.95 23.28
N ALA A 14 16.31 3.13 23.87
CA ALA A 14 15.64 4.24 23.19
C ALA A 14 16.36 4.73 21.92
N ASP A 15 17.70 4.71 21.89
CA ASP A 15 18.48 5.16 20.73
C ASP A 15 18.34 4.16 19.57
N THR A 16 18.44 2.86 19.86
CA THR A 16 18.22 1.79 18.89
C THR A 16 16.81 1.84 18.30
N ARG A 17 15.78 2.02 19.14
CA ARG A 17 14.39 2.20 18.70
C ARG A 17 14.22 3.39 17.77
N GLN A 18 14.80 4.54 18.14
CA GLN A 18 14.72 5.75 17.32
C GLN A 18 15.41 5.56 15.97
N LYS A 19 16.59 4.94 15.94
CA LYS A 19 17.33 4.62 14.70
C LYS A 19 16.53 3.69 13.79
N PHE A 20 15.93 2.64 14.35
CA PHE A 20 15.07 1.73 13.59
C PHE A 20 13.90 2.47 12.94
N ILE A 21 13.12 3.22 13.73
CA ILE A 21 11.96 3.97 13.22
C ILE A 21 12.41 4.94 12.10
N LYS A 22 13.47 5.74 12.33
CA LYS A 22 14.00 6.67 11.32
C LYS A 22 14.38 5.94 10.02
N LYS A 23 15.07 4.80 10.12
CA LYS A 23 15.44 4.00 8.94
C LYS A 23 14.21 3.47 8.22
N THR A 24 13.22 2.92 8.93
CA THR A 24 11.99 2.39 8.33
C THR A 24 11.24 3.46 7.56
N TYR A 25 11.06 4.66 8.14
CA TYR A 25 10.35 5.76 7.47
C TYR A 25 11.18 6.40 6.33
N PHE A 26 12.51 6.39 6.43
CA PHE A 26 13.36 6.78 5.31
C PHE A 26 13.18 5.84 4.11
N HIS A 27 13.16 4.52 4.35
CA HIS A 27 12.93 3.54 3.29
C HIS A 27 11.51 3.61 2.73
N LEU A 28 10.51 3.92 3.56
CA LEU A 28 9.16 4.18 3.08
C LEU A 28 9.13 5.37 2.11
N ALA A 29 9.74 6.49 2.50
CA ALA A 29 9.80 7.67 1.64
C ALA A 29 10.54 7.38 0.33
N LEU A 30 11.65 6.63 0.39
CA LEU A 30 12.38 6.21 -0.80
C LEU A 30 11.56 5.25 -1.68
N ALA A 31 10.79 4.33 -1.08
CA ALA A 31 9.90 3.43 -1.81
C ALA A 31 8.83 4.20 -2.58
N ILE A 32 8.20 5.19 -1.94
CA ILE A 32 7.19 6.06 -2.57
C ILE A 32 7.82 6.87 -3.72
N ALA A 33 9.02 7.42 -3.52
CA ALA A 33 9.72 8.18 -4.57
C ALA A 33 10.09 7.29 -5.77
N LEU A 34 10.61 6.08 -5.52
CA LEU A 34 10.94 5.11 -6.56
C LEU A 34 9.69 4.63 -7.30
N PHE A 35 8.60 4.36 -6.57
CA PHE A 35 7.30 4.03 -7.15
C PHE A 35 6.82 5.14 -8.11
N ALA A 36 6.81 6.40 -7.67
CA ALA A 36 6.39 7.53 -8.50
C ALA A 36 7.29 7.71 -9.74
N MET A 37 8.59 7.49 -9.59
CA MET A 37 9.55 7.51 -10.70
C MET A 37 9.25 6.38 -11.70
N LEU A 38 9.02 5.15 -11.23
CA LEU A 38 8.68 4.01 -12.09
C LEU A 38 7.38 4.24 -12.85
N GLU A 39 6.33 4.70 -12.17
CA GLU A 39 5.06 5.08 -12.80
C GLU A 39 5.27 6.11 -13.91
N THR A 40 6.05 7.17 -13.62
CA THR A 40 6.37 8.20 -14.61
C THR A 40 7.08 7.62 -15.84
N ILE A 41 8.07 6.75 -15.64
CA ILE A 41 8.81 6.10 -16.72
C ILE A 41 7.87 5.19 -17.54
N MET A 42 7.02 4.40 -16.88
CA MET A 42 6.08 3.49 -17.53
C MET A 42 5.03 4.24 -18.36
N LEU A 43 4.51 5.36 -17.84
CA LEU A 43 3.58 6.23 -18.56
C LEU A 43 4.24 6.86 -19.79
N GLN A 44 5.48 7.35 -19.67
CA GLN A 44 6.24 7.92 -20.79
C GLN A 44 6.54 6.90 -21.89
N MET A 45 6.73 5.63 -21.52
CA MET A 45 6.88 4.52 -22.47
C MET A 45 5.56 4.10 -23.13
N GLY A 46 4.44 4.74 -22.80
CA GLY A 46 3.11 4.41 -23.34
C GLY A 46 2.48 3.16 -22.71
N LEU A 47 3.07 2.62 -21.64
CA LEU A 47 2.53 1.42 -20.98
C LEU A 47 1.19 1.69 -20.27
N GLY A 48 0.86 2.95 -19.95
CA GLY A 48 -0.44 3.32 -19.39
C GLY A 48 -1.61 2.95 -20.29
N HIS A 49 -1.52 3.24 -21.59
CA HIS A 49 -2.56 2.86 -22.56
C HIS A 49 -2.70 1.34 -22.68
N LEU A 50 -1.56 0.61 -22.66
CA LEU A 50 -1.56 -0.84 -22.66
C LEU A 50 -2.22 -1.42 -21.40
N ALA A 51 -1.90 -0.86 -20.23
CA ALA A 51 -2.48 -1.31 -18.96
C ALA A 51 -4.00 -1.15 -18.95
N VAL A 52 -4.50 0.02 -19.40
CA VAL A 52 -5.94 0.27 -19.49
C VAL A 52 -6.62 -0.60 -20.54
N SER A 53 -5.97 -0.85 -21.69
CA SER A 53 -6.56 -1.70 -22.75
C SER A 53 -6.67 -3.16 -22.32
N VAL A 54 -5.64 -3.70 -21.65
CA VAL A 54 -5.68 -5.04 -21.05
C VAL A 54 -6.79 -5.13 -20.01
N LEU A 55 -6.88 -4.16 -19.10
CA LEU A 55 -7.92 -4.13 -18.08
C LEU A 55 -9.33 -4.10 -18.71
N SER A 56 -9.53 -3.26 -19.71
CA SER A 56 -10.82 -3.12 -20.42
C SER A 56 -11.20 -4.39 -21.17
N THR A 57 -10.24 -5.12 -21.73
CA THR A 57 -10.47 -6.38 -22.46
C THR A 57 -10.95 -7.50 -21.51
N ILE A 58 -10.45 -7.53 -20.28
CA ILE A 58 -10.86 -8.51 -19.26
C ILE A 58 -12.21 -8.10 -18.63
N GLY A 59 -12.55 -6.81 -18.68
CA GLY A 59 -13.81 -6.26 -18.17
C GLY A 59 -13.85 -6.25 -16.64
N VAL A 60 -15.02 -6.52 -16.05
CA VAL A 60 -15.23 -6.47 -14.58
C VAL A 60 -14.28 -7.39 -13.80
N PHE A 61 -13.87 -8.51 -14.40
CA PHE A 61 -12.91 -9.44 -13.79
C PHE A 61 -11.47 -8.91 -13.80
N GLY A 62 -11.16 -7.90 -14.61
CA GLY A 62 -9.84 -7.29 -14.68
C GLY A 62 -9.44 -6.68 -13.34
N TRP A 63 -10.36 -5.96 -12.69
CA TRP A 63 -10.12 -5.37 -11.38
C TRP A 63 -9.99 -6.41 -10.27
N LEU A 64 -10.76 -7.50 -10.33
CA LEU A 64 -10.59 -8.63 -9.42
C LEU A 64 -9.20 -9.24 -9.60
N GLY A 65 -8.75 -9.44 -10.84
CA GLY A 65 -7.41 -9.94 -11.15
C GLY A 65 -6.30 -9.05 -10.60
N VAL A 66 -6.44 -7.73 -10.75
CA VAL A 66 -5.51 -6.73 -10.20
C VAL A 66 -5.44 -6.80 -8.67
N LEU A 67 -6.58 -6.89 -7.98
CA LEU A 67 -6.62 -6.97 -6.52
C LEU A 67 -6.10 -8.31 -5.98
N LEU A 68 -6.39 -9.41 -6.67
CA LEU A 68 -5.81 -10.72 -6.36
C LEU A 68 -4.29 -10.72 -6.56
N ALA A 69 -3.81 -10.13 -7.67
CA ALA A 69 -2.38 -9.97 -7.92
C ALA A 69 -1.72 -9.12 -6.83
N TYR A 70 -2.32 -7.99 -6.45
CA TYR A 70 -1.87 -7.15 -5.36
C TYR A 70 -1.75 -7.93 -4.04
N GLY A 71 -2.82 -8.55 -3.57
CA GLY A 71 -2.81 -9.31 -2.32
C GLY A 71 -1.80 -10.47 -2.34
N PHE A 72 -1.72 -11.22 -3.44
CA PHE A 72 -0.81 -12.35 -3.57
C PHE A 72 0.66 -11.92 -3.64
N ILE A 73 0.98 -10.92 -4.46
CA ILE A 73 2.35 -10.40 -4.60
C ILE A 73 2.80 -9.78 -3.29
N SER A 74 1.99 -8.90 -2.67
CA SER A 74 2.30 -8.32 -1.37
C SER A 74 2.57 -9.41 -0.34
N HIS A 75 1.73 -10.47 -0.27
CA HIS A 75 1.98 -11.59 0.64
C HIS A 75 3.34 -12.26 0.41
N ILE A 76 3.70 -12.57 -0.83
CA ILE A 76 4.98 -13.22 -1.16
C ILE A 76 6.14 -12.30 -0.79
N VAL A 77 6.11 -11.05 -1.25
CA VAL A 77 7.24 -10.14 -1.08
C VAL A 77 7.42 -9.80 0.41
N HIS A 78 6.36 -9.55 1.17
CA HIS A 78 6.46 -9.32 2.61
C HIS A 78 7.01 -10.54 3.35
N LYS A 79 6.52 -11.74 3.03
CA LYS A 79 7.03 -12.98 3.62
C LYS A 79 8.52 -13.14 3.34
N LYS A 80 8.94 -12.97 2.08
CA LYS A 80 10.34 -13.10 1.68
C LYS A 80 11.25 -12.01 2.24
N ALA A 81 10.78 -10.77 2.32
CA ALA A 81 11.51 -9.68 2.96
C ALA A 81 11.70 -9.94 4.47
N HIS A 82 10.73 -10.57 5.12
CA HIS A 82 10.82 -10.94 6.54
C HIS A 82 11.73 -12.15 6.79
N GLU A 83 11.69 -13.16 5.92
CA GLU A 83 12.53 -14.38 6.00
C GLU A 83 13.98 -14.16 5.53
N SER A 84 14.30 -12.98 4.99
CA SER A 84 15.62 -12.69 4.41
C SER A 84 16.73 -12.70 5.48
N VAL A 85 17.75 -13.55 5.26
CA VAL A 85 18.85 -13.79 6.20
C VAL A 85 19.94 -12.72 6.08
N THR A 86 20.06 -12.06 4.92
CA THR A 86 21.04 -11.01 4.68
C THR A 86 20.37 -9.69 4.34
N GLY A 87 21.05 -8.58 4.65
CA GLY A 87 20.58 -7.25 4.26
C GLY A 87 20.38 -7.12 2.75
N GLN A 88 21.28 -7.67 1.94
CA GLN A 88 21.17 -7.64 0.47
C GLN A 88 19.86 -8.29 -0.02
N GLN A 89 19.47 -9.44 0.53
CA GLN A 89 18.22 -10.10 0.17
C GLN A 89 17.00 -9.25 0.52
N GLN A 90 17.01 -8.56 1.67
CA GLN A 90 15.93 -7.64 2.04
C GLN A 90 15.75 -6.52 1.01
N TYR A 91 16.83 -5.90 0.54
CA TYR A 91 16.77 -4.84 -0.48
C TYR A 91 16.31 -5.34 -1.85
N ILE A 92 16.67 -6.57 -2.23
CA ILE A 92 16.18 -7.19 -3.47
C ILE A 92 14.66 -7.33 -3.42
N TRP A 93 14.13 -7.93 -2.35
CA TRP A 93 12.68 -8.09 -2.21
C TRP A 93 11.96 -6.75 -2.06
N TRP A 94 12.56 -5.78 -1.39
CA TRP A 94 12.04 -4.42 -1.32
C TRP A 94 11.92 -3.78 -2.71
N GLY A 95 12.97 -3.86 -3.54
CA GLY A 95 12.93 -3.36 -4.92
C GLY A 95 11.92 -4.10 -5.80
N ILE A 96 11.85 -5.43 -5.69
CA ILE A 96 10.84 -6.24 -6.40
C ILE A 96 9.42 -5.83 -5.99
N GLY A 97 9.18 -5.59 -4.70
CA GLY A 97 7.88 -5.14 -4.21
C GLY A 97 7.46 -3.81 -4.81
N ILE A 98 8.35 -2.82 -4.78
CA ILE A 98 8.10 -1.48 -5.36
C ILE A 98 7.79 -1.60 -6.86
N PHE A 99 8.59 -2.38 -7.59
CA PHE A 99 8.40 -2.56 -9.03
C PHE A 99 7.09 -3.27 -9.36
N ALA A 100 6.74 -4.30 -8.60
CA ALA A 100 5.47 -5.00 -8.80
C ALA A 100 4.26 -4.11 -8.47
N GLU A 101 4.34 -3.32 -7.40
CA GLU A 101 3.29 -2.35 -7.07
C GLU A 101 3.15 -1.29 -8.18
N ALA A 102 4.25 -0.78 -8.76
CA ALA A 102 4.18 0.15 -9.91
C ALA A 102 3.46 -0.46 -11.12
N ILE A 103 3.68 -1.75 -11.43
CA ILE A 103 2.93 -2.42 -12.51
C ILE A 103 1.43 -2.52 -12.19
N ILE A 104 1.10 -2.83 -10.94
CA ILE A 104 -0.29 -3.02 -10.50
C ILE A 104 -1.05 -1.70 -10.49
N PHE A 105 -0.40 -0.59 -10.15
CA PHE A 105 -0.98 0.75 -10.06
C PHE A 105 -1.08 1.46 -11.40
N LEU A 106 -0.24 1.11 -12.36
CA LEU A 106 -0.24 1.71 -13.69
C LEU A 106 -1.64 1.88 -14.33
N PRO A 107 -2.57 0.89 -14.33
CA PRO A 107 -3.90 1.11 -14.91
C PRO A 107 -4.71 2.16 -14.16
N ILE A 108 -4.74 2.17 -12.82
CA ILE A 108 -5.52 3.16 -12.06
C ILE A 108 -4.94 4.57 -12.21
N ILE A 109 -3.61 4.68 -12.24
CA ILE A 109 -2.90 5.95 -12.48
C ILE A 109 -3.18 6.47 -13.88
N ALA A 110 -3.08 5.59 -14.90
CA ALA A 110 -3.41 5.93 -16.27
C ALA A 110 -4.90 6.33 -16.42
N MET A 111 -5.82 5.67 -15.72
CA MET A 111 -7.23 6.08 -15.73
C MET A 111 -7.43 7.47 -15.15
N ALA A 112 -6.82 7.75 -14.00
CA ALA A 112 -6.88 9.08 -13.39
C ALA A 112 -6.33 10.17 -14.31
N LEU A 113 -5.27 9.89 -15.08
CA LEU A 113 -4.67 10.88 -15.99
C LEU A 113 -5.39 11.04 -17.32
N TYR A 114 -5.90 9.95 -17.91
CA TYR A 114 -6.42 9.96 -19.28
C TYR A 114 -7.95 10.10 -19.37
N TYR A 115 -8.66 9.73 -18.31
CA TYR A 115 -10.13 9.65 -18.32
C TYR A 115 -10.78 10.59 -17.29
N THR A 116 -10.01 11.54 -16.75
CA THR A 116 -10.57 12.64 -15.96
C THR A 116 -10.15 13.99 -16.54
N PRO A 117 -10.94 15.06 -16.33
CA PRO A 117 -10.56 16.39 -16.78
C PRO A 117 -9.19 16.80 -16.22
N ALA A 118 -8.33 17.41 -17.03
CA ALA A 118 -6.97 17.74 -16.62
C ALA A 118 -6.93 18.70 -15.41
N ASP A 119 -7.92 19.58 -15.29
CA ASP A 119 -8.12 20.52 -14.19
C ASP A 119 -8.59 19.85 -12.88
N ALA A 120 -9.08 18.60 -12.95
CA ALA A 120 -9.53 17.85 -11.78
C ALA A 120 -8.39 17.46 -10.83
N ASN A 121 -7.13 17.48 -11.29
CA ASN A 121 -5.92 17.26 -10.48
C ASN A 121 -6.01 16.03 -9.55
N VAL A 122 -6.64 14.95 -10.02
CA VAL A 122 -7.02 13.78 -9.20
C VAL A 122 -5.85 13.20 -8.42
N LEU A 123 -4.72 12.96 -9.09
CA LEU A 123 -3.55 12.36 -8.44
C LEU A 123 -2.96 13.26 -7.35
N SER A 124 -2.93 14.57 -7.57
CA SER A 124 -2.45 15.54 -6.59
C SER A 124 -3.36 15.59 -5.36
N HIS A 125 -4.67 15.64 -5.56
CA HIS A 125 -5.64 15.58 -4.47
C HIS A 125 -5.53 14.27 -3.69
N ALA A 126 -5.44 13.14 -4.40
CA ALA A 126 -5.30 11.84 -3.77
C ALA A 126 -3.99 11.70 -2.99
N ALA A 127 -2.89 12.23 -3.51
CA ALA A 127 -1.59 12.22 -2.83
C ALA A 127 -1.64 13.05 -1.53
N VAL A 128 -2.22 14.26 -1.56
CA VAL A 128 -2.35 15.11 -0.37
C VAL A 128 -3.21 14.45 0.70
N ILE A 129 -4.36 13.89 0.31
CA ILE A 129 -5.25 13.17 1.23
C ILE A 129 -4.52 11.97 1.86
N THR A 130 -3.87 11.14 1.05
CA THR A 130 -3.11 9.98 1.55
C THR A 130 -2.00 10.41 2.50
N ILE A 131 -1.19 11.43 2.15
CA ILE A 131 -0.12 11.93 3.02
C ILE A 131 -0.70 12.41 4.35
N ALA A 132 -1.76 13.21 4.33
CA ALA A 132 -2.41 13.72 5.54
C ALA A 132 -2.92 12.58 6.44
N MET A 133 -3.56 11.56 5.84
CA MET A 133 -4.05 10.40 6.56
C MET A 133 -2.92 9.55 7.14
N VAL A 134 -1.88 9.23 6.36
CA VAL A 134 -0.73 8.46 6.82
C VAL A 134 -0.02 9.17 7.97
N VAL A 135 0.24 10.48 7.84
CA VAL A 135 0.86 11.28 8.90
C VAL A 135 -0.01 11.27 10.16
N GLY A 136 -1.32 11.49 10.04
CA GLY A 136 -2.25 11.49 11.18
C GLY A 136 -2.32 10.13 11.89
N LEU A 137 -2.48 9.04 11.13
CA LEU A 137 -2.57 7.68 11.68
C LEU A 137 -1.24 7.26 12.32
N THR A 138 -0.11 7.55 11.67
CA THR A 138 1.21 7.32 12.23
C THR A 138 1.39 8.10 13.54
N ALA A 139 1.00 9.38 13.58
CA ALA A 139 1.09 10.20 14.79
C ALA A 139 0.26 9.62 15.94
N VAL A 140 -0.96 9.11 15.67
CA VAL A 140 -1.77 8.42 16.67
C VAL A 140 -1.02 7.24 17.29
N VAL A 141 -0.42 6.37 16.48
CA VAL A 141 0.35 5.22 17.01
C VAL A 141 1.59 5.69 17.77
N LEU A 142 2.38 6.61 17.18
CA LEU A 142 3.63 7.06 17.77
C LEU A 142 3.42 7.78 19.12
N PHE A 143 2.37 8.58 19.26
CA PHE A 143 2.08 9.30 20.50
C PHE A 143 1.35 8.47 21.54
N THR A 144 0.45 7.59 21.13
CA THR A 144 -0.27 6.73 22.10
C THR A 144 0.59 5.56 22.58
N GLY A 145 1.55 5.09 21.76
CA GLY A 145 2.35 3.90 22.04
C GLY A 145 1.51 2.63 22.21
N LYS A 146 0.25 2.65 21.75
CA LYS A 146 -0.67 1.53 21.87
C LYS A 146 -0.34 0.48 20.82
N ASP A 147 -0.41 -0.78 21.24
CA ASP A 147 -0.35 -1.90 20.31
C ASP A 147 -1.72 -2.13 19.65
N PHE A 148 -1.77 -1.97 18.34
CA PHE A 148 -2.95 -2.21 17.51
C PHE A 148 -3.01 -3.63 16.92
N SER A 149 -2.23 -4.58 17.44
CA SER A 149 -2.25 -5.99 17.02
C SER A 149 -3.65 -6.63 17.08
N PHE A 150 -4.54 -6.13 17.95
CA PHE A 150 -5.94 -6.54 18.04
C PHE A 150 -6.75 -6.30 16.74
N LEU A 151 -6.28 -5.46 15.83
CA LEU A 151 -6.92 -5.22 14.52
C LEU A 151 -6.77 -6.40 13.56
N ARG A 152 -5.83 -7.33 13.81
CA ARG A 152 -5.53 -8.43 12.87
C ARG A 152 -6.75 -9.28 12.49
N PRO A 153 -7.63 -9.73 13.40
CA PRO A 153 -8.82 -10.48 13.03
C PRO A 153 -9.79 -9.63 12.19
N ALA A 154 -9.99 -8.36 12.55
CA ALA A 154 -10.85 -7.45 11.80
C ALA A 154 -10.34 -7.19 10.38
N LEU A 155 -9.02 -7.00 10.22
CA LEU A 155 -8.38 -6.86 8.90
C LEU A 155 -8.51 -8.14 8.07
N THR A 156 -8.36 -9.31 8.70
CA THR A 156 -8.56 -10.59 8.01
C THR A 156 -9.99 -10.74 7.50
N ILE A 157 -10.98 -10.46 8.36
CA ILE A 157 -12.40 -10.54 8.01
C ILE A 157 -12.72 -9.51 6.91
N GLY A 158 -12.28 -8.27 7.08
CA GLY A 158 -12.50 -7.20 6.11
C GLY A 158 -11.92 -7.51 4.73
N PHE A 159 -10.76 -8.16 4.66
CA PHE A 159 -10.16 -8.63 3.41
C PHE A 159 -11.06 -9.65 2.69
N PHE A 160 -11.56 -10.66 3.41
CA PHE A 160 -12.47 -11.65 2.81
C PHE A 160 -13.81 -11.05 2.41
N VAL A 161 -14.33 -10.11 3.20
CA VAL A 161 -15.55 -9.36 2.86
C VAL A 161 -15.34 -8.53 1.60
N ALA A 162 -14.22 -7.82 1.48
CA ALA A 162 -13.89 -7.03 0.30
C ALA A 162 -13.83 -7.91 -0.96
N ILE A 163 -13.12 -9.04 -0.90
CA ILE A 163 -13.05 -10.01 -2.01
C ILE A 163 -14.44 -10.56 -2.34
N GLY A 164 -15.23 -10.95 -1.33
CA GLY A 164 -16.59 -11.46 -1.53
C GLY A 164 -17.51 -10.46 -2.23
N LEU A 165 -17.43 -9.18 -1.86
CA LEU A 165 -18.17 -8.09 -2.50
C LEU A 165 -17.73 -7.86 -3.95
N ILE A 166 -16.42 -7.92 -4.23
CA ILE A 166 -15.90 -7.80 -5.60
C ILE A 166 -16.38 -8.96 -6.46
N ILE A 167 -16.29 -10.19 -5.95
CA ILE A 167 -16.79 -11.38 -6.67
C ILE A 167 -18.29 -11.27 -6.91
N ALA A 168 -19.08 -10.86 -5.90
CA ALA A 168 -20.51 -10.65 -6.06
C ALA A 168 -20.80 -9.58 -7.13
N SER A 169 -20.07 -8.47 -7.12
CA SER A 169 -20.23 -7.41 -8.13
C SER A 169 -19.94 -7.92 -9.55
N ALA A 170 -18.95 -8.79 -9.72
CA ALA A 170 -18.62 -9.39 -11.00
C ALA A 170 -19.66 -10.43 -11.46
N LEU A 171 -20.25 -11.21 -10.54
CA LEU A 171 -21.25 -12.24 -10.86
C LEU A 171 -22.64 -11.67 -11.14
N PHE A 172 -23.05 -10.66 -10.36
CA PHE A 172 -24.38 -10.07 -10.42
C PHE A 172 -24.43 -8.76 -11.22
N GLY A 173 -23.28 -8.21 -11.62
CA GLY A 173 -23.18 -7.05 -12.51
C GLY A 173 -23.51 -5.70 -11.88
N PHE A 174 -23.50 -5.58 -10.55
CA PHE A 174 -23.68 -4.29 -9.87
C PHE A 174 -22.35 -3.57 -9.68
N THR A 175 -22.38 -2.25 -9.52
CA THR A 175 -21.19 -1.45 -9.22
C THR A 175 -21.03 -1.28 -7.71
N LEU A 176 -19.80 -1.47 -7.22
CA LEU A 176 -19.46 -1.25 -5.81
C LEU A 176 -19.45 0.25 -5.44
N GLY A 177 -18.97 1.07 -6.38
CA GLY A 177 -19.06 2.53 -6.33
C GLY A 177 -18.37 3.18 -5.13
N LEU A 178 -18.80 4.42 -4.85
CA LEU A 178 -18.21 5.30 -3.85
C LEU A 178 -18.20 4.72 -2.43
N VAL A 179 -19.29 4.05 -2.04
CA VAL A 179 -19.46 3.49 -0.69
C VAL A 179 -18.38 2.43 -0.42
N PHE A 180 -18.10 1.57 -1.40
CA PHE A 180 -17.05 0.58 -1.27
C PHE A 180 -15.65 1.22 -1.18
N SER A 181 -15.35 2.23 -2.02
CA SER A 181 -14.08 2.96 -1.92
C SER A 181 -13.92 3.62 -0.55
N GLY A 182 -14.98 4.24 -0.02
CA GLY A 182 -14.97 4.80 1.34
C GLY A 182 -14.72 3.75 2.43
N ALA A 183 -15.37 2.60 2.35
CA ALA A 183 -15.14 1.48 3.28
C ALA A 183 -13.69 0.96 3.18
N MET A 184 -13.14 0.88 1.97
CA MET A 184 -11.77 0.45 1.75
C MET A 184 -10.72 1.48 2.20
N ILE A 185 -11.03 2.77 2.17
CA ILE A 185 -10.19 3.81 2.80
C ILE A 185 -10.10 3.59 4.32
N ILE A 186 -11.22 3.27 4.98
CA ILE A 186 -11.24 2.93 6.41
C ILE A 186 -10.42 1.65 6.67
N PHE A 187 -10.60 0.63 5.84
CA PHE A 187 -9.84 -0.62 5.93
C PHE A 187 -8.34 -0.40 5.79
N ALA A 188 -7.91 0.35 4.77
CA ALA A 188 -6.49 0.68 4.55
C ALA A 188 -5.93 1.56 5.68
N SER A 189 -6.74 2.46 6.24
CA SER A 189 -6.36 3.24 7.42
C SER A 189 -6.11 2.36 8.65
N ALA A 190 -6.97 1.37 8.88
CA ALA A 190 -6.77 0.38 9.95
C ALA A 190 -5.52 -0.48 9.70
N ALA A 191 -5.22 -0.82 8.45
CA ALA A 191 -3.98 -1.51 8.08
C ALA A 191 -2.74 -0.64 8.39
N ILE A 192 -2.76 0.66 8.09
CA ILE A 192 -1.66 1.58 8.43
C ILE A 192 -1.45 1.66 9.95
N LEU A 193 -2.53 1.73 10.75
CA LEU A 193 -2.41 1.68 12.23
C LEU A 193 -1.75 0.38 12.70
N TYR A 194 -2.19 -0.75 12.15
CA TYR A 194 -1.65 -2.08 12.48
C TYR A 194 -0.17 -2.23 12.07
N GLU A 195 0.20 -1.82 10.85
CA GLU A 195 1.59 -1.88 10.38
C GLU A 195 2.50 -0.93 11.18
N THR A 196 2.02 0.27 11.48
CA THR A 196 2.76 1.23 12.31
C THR A 196 2.95 0.73 13.73
N SER A 197 1.95 0.06 14.32
CA SER A 197 2.09 -0.51 15.68
C SER A 197 3.07 -1.69 15.69
N LYS A 198 3.07 -2.52 14.65
CA LYS A 198 4.10 -3.57 14.50
C LYS A 198 5.50 -2.98 14.42
N ILE A 199 5.70 -1.87 13.71
CA ILE A 199 6.99 -1.13 13.66
C ILE A 199 7.46 -0.73 15.06
N GLN A 200 6.56 -0.45 16.00
CA GLN A 200 6.92 -0.09 17.37
C GLN A 200 7.12 -1.29 18.30
N HIS A 201 6.49 -2.42 18.03
CA HIS A 201 6.32 -3.49 19.03
C HIS A 201 6.80 -4.89 18.60
N HIS A 202 6.83 -5.20 17.29
CA HIS A 202 6.92 -6.58 16.83
C HIS A 202 8.11 -6.88 15.91
N TYR A 203 8.61 -5.88 15.19
CA TYR A 203 9.77 -6.09 14.31
C TYR A 203 11.06 -6.23 15.11
N HIS A 204 12.05 -6.91 14.52
CA HIS A 204 13.42 -6.93 15.01
C HIS A 204 14.22 -5.74 14.45
N GLU A 205 15.29 -5.36 15.13
CA GLU A 205 16.17 -4.24 14.76
C GLU A 205 16.68 -4.29 13.31
N SER A 206 16.91 -5.50 12.79
CA SER A 206 17.40 -5.73 11.43
C SER A 206 16.30 -5.61 10.34
N GLN A 207 15.03 -5.52 10.70
CA GLN A 207 13.90 -5.71 9.78
C GLN A 207 13.30 -4.40 9.23
N HIS A 208 14.01 -3.28 9.34
CA HIS A 208 13.50 -1.95 8.94
C HIS A 208 13.11 -1.87 7.45
N VAL A 209 13.83 -2.58 6.57
CA VAL A 209 13.52 -2.63 5.14
C VAL A 209 12.21 -3.38 4.89
N GLY A 210 12.05 -4.57 5.48
CA GLY A 210 10.81 -5.35 5.37
C GLY A 210 9.60 -4.66 6.01
N ALA A 211 9.82 -3.97 7.13
CA ALA A 211 8.79 -3.17 7.79
C ALA A 211 8.34 -1.98 6.92
N SER A 212 9.30 -1.32 6.24
CA SER A 212 8.99 -0.23 5.33
C SER A 212 8.15 -0.69 4.13
N LEU A 213 8.41 -1.91 3.64
CA LEU A 213 7.66 -2.48 2.53
C LEU A 213 6.21 -2.80 2.93
N ALA A 214 5.99 -3.38 4.11
CA ALA A 214 4.64 -3.67 4.61
C ALA A 214 3.82 -2.40 4.82
N LEU A 215 4.44 -1.35 5.36
CA LEU A 215 3.82 -0.05 5.47
C LEU A 215 3.59 0.60 4.10
N PHE A 216 4.54 0.49 3.16
CA PHE A 216 4.40 0.97 1.79
C PHE A 216 3.18 0.37 1.09
N ALA A 217 2.99 -0.95 1.17
CA ALA A 217 1.80 -1.60 0.62
C ALA A 217 0.52 -1.01 1.24
N SER A 218 0.44 -0.89 2.57
CA SER A 218 -0.74 -0.30 3.23
C SER A 218 -1.02 1.15 2.81
N VAL A 219 0.03 1.95 2.61
CA VAL A 219 -0.06 3.32 2.06
C VAL A 219 -0.53 3.29 0.61
N GLY A 220 -0.01 2.38 -0.21
CA GLY A 220 -0.44 2.17 -1.58
C GLY A 220 -1.93 1.82 -1.65
N LEU A 221 -2.40 0.88 -0.83
CA LEU A 221 -3.81 0.50 -0.77
C LEU A 221 -4.71 1.70 -0.42
N LEU A 222 -4.29 2.53 0.53
CA LEU A 222 -4.99 3.77 0.84
C LEU A 222 -5.02 4.70 -0.38
N PHE A 223 -3.86 4.95 -0.99
CA PHE A 223 -3.76 5.82 -2.17
C PHE A 223 -4.64 5.34 -3.33
N TRP A 224 -4.66 4.04 -3.59
CA TRP A 224 -5.49 3.41 -4.60
C TRP A 224 -6.97 3.75 -4.44
N TYR A 225 -7.51 3.55 -3.22
CA TYR A 225 -8.92 3.81 -2.97
C TYR A 225 -9.23 5.29 -2.83
N VAL A 226 -8.28 6.12 -2.40
CA VAL A 226 -8.42 7.58 -2.45
C VAL A 226 -8.47 8.08 -3.90
N ILE A 227 -7.66 7.55 -4.82
CA ILE A 227 -7.78 7.87 -6.26
C ILE A 227 -9.19 7.56 -6.76
N GLN A 228 -9.68 6.34 -6.54
CA GLN A 228 -11.03 5.96 -6.94
C GLN A 228 -12.11 6.83 -6.30
N PHE A 229 -11.95 7.17 -5.02
CA PHE A 229 -12.87 8.03 -4.30
C PHE A 229 -12.90 9.44 -4.91
N VAL A 230 -11.75 10.05 -5.18
CA VAL A 230 -11.66 11.37 -5.81
C VAL A 230 -12.22 11.34 -7.24
N MET A 231 -11.88 10.34 -8.05
CA MET A 231 -12.42 10.19 -9.42
C MET A 231 -13.95 10.12 -9.45
N ALA A 232 -14.57 9.50 -8.44
CA ALA A 232 -16.02 9.40 -8.34
C ALA A 232 -16.71 10.78 -8.14
N PHE A 233 -16.00 11.80 -7.65
CA PHE A 233 -16.50 13.17 -7.54
C PHE A 233 -16.13 14.06 -8.73
N THR A 234 -15.19 13.64 -9.57
CA THR A 234 -14.77 14.42 -10.74
C THR A 234 -15.48 13.98 -12.02
N GLY A 235 -16.08 12.79 -12.05
CA GLY A 235 -16.93 12.29 -13.14
C GLY A 235 -18.35 12.86 -13.18
N GLY A 236 -18.56 14.09 -12.69
CA GLY A 236 -19.86 14.75 -12.65
C GLY A 236 -20.16 15.55 -13.92
N GLU A 237 -20.64 14.86 -14.96
CA GLU A 237 -21.67 15.20 -15.97
C GLU A 237 -21.56 14.27 -17.19
#